data_AF-A0A0R3PBP1-F1
#
_entry.id   AF-A0A0R3PBP1-F1
#
_cell.length_a   1.000
_cell.length_b   1.000
_cell.length_c   1.000
_cell.angle_alpha   90.00
_cell.angle_beta   90.00
_cell.angle_gamma   90.00
#
_symmetry.space_group_name_H-M   'P 1'
#
loop_
_entity.id
_entity.type
_entity.pdbx_description
1 polymer ?
#
loop_
_entity_poly.entity_id
_entity_poly.type
_entity_poly.pdbx_seq_one_letter_code
_entity_poly.pdbx_strand_id
1 'polypeptide(L)'
;MYFHLKVRKEECQWLSNAEPVDDKILVCKEFDRLDYDRDHFRISDDNKGFTLSPTYPEYMVIPKQITQKDLVDGKDFRFLQRWPAVVWKCRETRAVLLRSSQPRLSIFGWRNNADEKFFELVHNYLDSYSPGKDMLIMDARSYAAAWANRAKGGGFEHPEYYQRTRVDWLALPNIHNVRYSFHQLRALLCSNQNRTGESYLSALESTGWLNYIKDLMNAARKCVDTSIYPFLTTYSKDKIFCFSGQSVLVHCSDGWDRTTQIVSLAKLMGDEYYRTIQGFEELIRLEWVAFGHKFADRNGIAGTNNNEQSPIFLQFLDAVHQMQHQLPTAFEFNRQYLIKLAQHAYSGLFGTFLFNSRRESEMVKEQMNQEPISIWRFLGKDNERVVSSLYDKTIVGRINFDTEMSTLREWIEVYRDRAFDDDIVSNRLSHPNVNPPPLQKSKSSESINSITNIDAANISGM
;
A
#
# COMPACT_ATOMS: atom_id res chain seq x y z
N MET A 1 -29.80 41.18 26.36
CA MET A 1 -30.11 39.83 26.88
C MET A 1 -29.21 38.85 26.13
N TYR A 2 -28.04 38.52 26.69
CA TYR A 2 -27.07 37.61 26.06
C TYR A 2 -27.48 36.17 26.36
N PHE A 3 -27.81 35.40 25.33
CA PHE A 3 -28.00 33.96 25.47
C PHE A 3 -26.62 33.27 25.58
N HIS A 4 -26.19 32.99 26.80
CA HIS A 4 -25.18 31.97 27.04
C HIS A 4 -25.82 30.60 26.79
N LEU A 5 -25.68 30.08 25.57
CA LEU A 5 -25.89 28.66 25.32
C LEU A 5 -24.83 27.89 26.11
N LYS A 6 -25.23 27.33 27.26
CA LYS A 6 -24.50 26.24 27.90
C LYS A 6 -24.50 25.07 26.93
N VAL A 7 -23.43 24.95 26.14
CA VAL A 7 -23.14 23.72 25.40
C VAL A 7 -22.98 22.62 26.45
N ARG A 8 -23.94 21.69 26.51
CA ARG A 8 -23.74 20.47 27.29
C ARG A 8 -22.53 19.76 26.69
N LYS A 9 -21.48 19.58 27.48
CA LYS A 9 -20.45 18.56 27.20
C LYS A 9 -21.09 17.19 27.43
N GLU A 10 -22.01 16.79 26.57
CA GLU A 10 -22.32 15.37 26.43
C GLU A 10 -21.14 14.78 25.67
N GLU A 11 -20.30 14.00 26.36
CA GLU A 11 -19.26 13.22 25.70
C GLU A 11 -19.96 12.27 24.73
N CYS A 12 -19.72 12.45 23.43
CA CYS A 12 -20.21 11.54 22.41
C CYS A 12 -19.69 10.13 22.71
N GLN A 13 -20.57 9.25 23.22
CA GLN A 13 -20.21 7.88 23.62
C GLN A 13 -19.63 7.04 22.47
N TRP A 14 -19.83 7.43 21.21
CA TRP A 14 -19.20 6.79 20.06
C TRP A 14 -17.74 7.24 19.84
N LEU A 15 -17.33 8.39 20.39
CA LEU A 15 -15.94 8.88 20.35
C LEU A 15 -15.07 8.30 21.47
N SER A 16 -15.66 7.71 22.51
CA SER A 16 -14.93 7.22 23.70
C SER A 16 -14.32 5.82 23.53
N ASN A 17 -14.71 5.04 22.53
CA ASN A 17 -14.54 3.57 22.58
C ASN A 17 -13.35 2.96 21.83
N ALA A 18 -12.47 3.74 21.19
CA ALA A 18 -11.20 3.16 20.72
C ALA A 18 -10.03 3.81 21.43
N GLU A 19 -9.42 3.10 22.37
CA GLU A 19 -8.13 3.48 22.90
C GLU A 19 -7.09 3.44 21.76
N PRO A 20 -6.10 4.35 21.77
CA PRO A 20 -4.97 4.25 20.86
C PRO A 20 -4.26 2.91 21.14
N VAL A 21 -4.19 2.04 20.14
CA VAL A 21 -3.45 0.79 20.28
C VAL A 21 -1.98 1.08 20.06
N ASP A 22 -1.17 0.80 21.08
CA ASP A 22 0.30 0.90 21.06
C ASP A 22 0.88 -0.09 20.03
N ASP A 23 1.78 0.40 19.17
CA ASP A 23 2.43 -0.39 18.14
C ASP A 23 3.21 -1.57 18.76
N LYS A 24 3.76 -1.42 19.98
CA LYS A 24 4.37 -2.53 20.73
C LYS A 24 3.38 -3.66 20.99
N ILE A 25 2.16 -3.33 21.40
CA ILE A 25 1.11 -4.32 21.68
C ILE A 25 0.76 -5.06 20.39
N LEU A 26 0.63 -4.34 19.27
CA LEU A 26 0.35 -4.94 17.96
C LEU A 26 1.47 -5.90 17.53
N VAL A 27 2.74 -5.48 17.64
CA VAL A 27 3.88 -6.32 17.27
C VAL A 27 3.99 -7.55 18.18
N CYS A 28 3.78 -7.42 19.49
CA CYS A 28 3.74 -8.56 20.42
C CYS A 28 2.62 -9.53 20.08
N LYS A 29 1.40 -9.02 19.89
CA LYS A 29 0.25 -9.82 19.50
C LYS A 29 0.52 -10.57 18.20
N GLU A 30 1.09 -9.90 17.22
CA GLU A 30 1.40 -10.49 15.93
C GLU A 30 2.53 -11.53 16.02
N PHE A 31 3.54 -11.27 16.84
CA PHE A 31 4.62 -12.21 17.11
C PHE A 31 4.09 -13.52 17.73
N ASP A 32 3.18 -13.40 18.69
CA ASP A 32 2.56 -14.54 19.37
C ASP A 32 1.57 -15.27 18.45
N ARG A 33 0.70 -14.54 17.73
CA ARG A 33 -0.29 -15.09 16.80
C ARG A 33 0.35 -15.92 15.69
N LEU A 34 1.45 -15.40 15.13
CA LEU A 34 2.21 -16.08 14.09
C LEU A 34 3.16 -17.15 14.63
N ASP A 35 3.21 -17.42 15.95
CA ASP A 35 4.05 -18.46 16.55
C ASP A 35 5.54 -18.32 16.19
N TYR A 36 6.10 -17.12 16.20
CA TYR A 36 7.51 -16.94 15.84
C TYR A 36 8.43 -17.74 16.76
N ASP A 37 9.42 -18.41 16.15
CA ASP A 37 10.43 -19.16 16.87
C ASP A 37 11.34 -18.20 17.66
N ARG A 38 11.23 -18.25 18.99
CA ARG A 38 11.95 -17.36 19.92
C ARG A 38 13.44 -17.66 20.02
N ASP A 39 13.92 -18.75 19.46
CA ASP A 39 15.35 -19.04 19.35
C ASP A 39 15.97 -18.39 18.12
N HIS A 40 15.16 -18.12 17.10
CA HIS A 40 15.60 -17.54 15.84
C HIS A 40 15.21 -16.07 15.66
N PHE A 41 14.10 -15.62 16.24
CA PHE A 41 13.58 -14.24 16.11
C PHE A 41 13.34 -13.57 17.45
N ARG A 42 13.41 -12.24 17.45
CA ARG A 42 13.05 -11.38 18.58
C ARG A 42 12.25 -10.18 18.12
N ILE A 43 11.45 -9.63 19.03
CA ILE A 43 10.95 -8.27 18.90
C ILE A 43 12.09 -7.33 19.30
N SER A 44 12.57 -6.56 18.35
CA SER A 44 13.57 -5.51 18.56
C SER A 44 12.89 -4.22 18.95
N ASP A 45 13.46 -3.54 19.94
CA ASP A 45 13.19 -2.15 20.33
C ASP A 45 14.40 -1.25 20.07
N ASP A 46 15.33 -1.69 19.21
CA ASP A 46 16.59 -0.99 18.93
C ASP A 46 16.36 0.37 18.24
N ASN A 47 15.19 0.57 17.62
CA ASN A 47 14.79 1.84 17.00
C ASN A 47 13.91 2.71 17.92
N LYS A 48 13.89 2.44 19.24
CA LYS A 48 13.17 3.29 20.20
C LYS A 48 13.64 4.75 20.11
N GLY A 49 12.70 5.68 20.16
CA GLY A 49 12.91 7.11 19.90
C GLY A 49 13.28 7.43 18.44
N PHE A 50 13.11 6.49 17.52
CA PHE A 50 13.43 6.61 16.09
C PHE A 50 14.89 6.99 15.81
N THR A 51 15.79 6.50 16.65
CA THR A 51 17.21 6.89 16.69
C THR A 51 18.03 6.28 15.54
N LEU A 52 17.63 5.11 15.03
CA LEU A 52 18.31 4.44 13.92
C LEU A 52 17.66 4.75 12.57
N SER A 53 16.33 4.75 12.51
CA SER A 53 15.56 5.14 11.33
C SER A 53 14.34 5.99 11.71
N PRO A 54 14.24 7.22 11.18
CA PRO A 54 13.13 8.13 11.47
C PRO A 54 11.80 7.73 10.80
N THR A 55 11.82 6.68 9.97
CA THR A 55 10.67 6.27 9.13
C THR A 55 10.23 4.83 9.36
N TYR A 56 10.93 4.08 10.21
CA TYR A 56 10.54 2.76 10.68
C TYR A 56 9.84 2.85 12.04
N PRO A 57 9.09 1.80 12.43
CA PRO A 57 8.53 1.73 13.76
C PRO A 57 9.63 1.57 14.82
N GLU A 58 9.29 1.84 16.08
CA GLU A 58 10.19 1.57 17.21
C GLU A 58 10.36 0.07 17.46
N TYR A 59 9.29 -0.70 17.22
CA TYR A 59 9.22 -2.14 17.47
C TYR A 59 9.06 -2.92 16.16
N MET A 60 9.87 -3.95 15.96
CA MET A 60 9.81 -4.80 14.76
C MET A 60 10.41 -6.19 15.01
N VAL A 61 10.06 -7.17 14.20
CA VAL A 61 10.62 -8.53 14.31
C VAL A 61 11.89 -8.64 13.46
N ILE A 62 12.99 -9.11 14.07
CA ILE A 62 14.27 -9.36 13.39
C ILE A 62 14.89 -10.67 13.90
N PRO A 63 15.88 -11.25 13.19
CA PRO A 63 16.61 -12.40 13.69
C PRO A 63 17.28 -12.10 15.04
N LYS A 64 17.16 -13.02 16.00
CA LYS A 64 17.60 -12.86 17.39
C LYS A 64 19.08 -12.50 17.52
N GLN A 65 19.92 -13.05 16.64
CA GLN A 65 21.37 -12.85 16.66
C GLN A 65 21.84 -11.55 15.99
N ILE A 66 20.94 -10.76 15.41
CA ILE A 66 21.24 -9.37 15.02
C ILE A 66 21.26 -8.52 16.28
N THR A 67 22.43 -7.97 16.59
CA THR A 67 22.65 -7.12 17.76
C THR A 67 22.38 -5.65 17.45
N GLN A 68 22.20 -4.83 18.49
CA GLN A 68 22.12 -3.37 18.30
C GLN A 68 23.36 -2.81 17.61
N LYS A 69 24.54 -3.36 17.91
CA LYS A 69 25.80 -2.97 17.26
C LYS A 69 25.78 -3.26 15.76
N ASP A 70 25.30 -4.44 15.36
CA ASP A 70 25.15 -4.79 13.93
C ASP A 70 24.26 -3.76 13.22
N LEU A 71 23.15 -3.36 13.84
CA LEU A 71 22.25 -2.34 13.28
C LEU A 71 22.90 -0.96 13.21
N VAL A 72 23.60 -0.52 14.26
CA VAL A 72 24.30 0.78 14.28
C VAL A 72 25.39 0.83 13.21
N ASP A 73 26.21 -0.22 13.10
CA ASP A 73 27.31 -0.30 12.14
C ASP A 73 26.78 -0.44 10.69
N GLY A 74 25.63 -1.08 10.51
CA GLY A 74 25.00 -1.34 9.20
C GLY A 74 23.95 -0.32 8.75
N LYS A 75 23.51 0.61 9.61
CA LYS A 75 22.31 1.45 9.37
C LYS A 75 22.33 2.16 8.03
N ASP A 76 23.48 2.68 7.62
CA ASP A 76 23.60 3.52 6.42
C ASP A 76 23.68 2.70 5.12
N PHE A 77 23.75 1.37 5.20
CA PHE A 77 23.80 0.50 4.04
C PHE A 77 22.44 0.33 3.36
N ARG A 78 21.33 0.38 4.10
CA ARG A 78 19.98 0.38 3.52
C ARG A 78 19.46 1.81 3.41
N PHE A 79 18.85 2.15 2.27
CA PHE A 79 18.37 3.50 2.01
C PHE A 79 17.39 3.98 3.11
N LEU A 80 17.57 5.21 3.60
CA LEU A 80 16.81 5.78 4.72
C LEU A 80 16.87 4.92 6.01
N GLN A 81 17.94 4.14 6.16
CA GLN A 81 18.15 3.24 7.28
C GLN A 81 16.99 2.24 7.45
N ARG A 82 16.37 1.78 6.35
CA ARG A 82 15.23 0.85 6.37
C ARG A 82 15.72 -0.58 6.17
N TRP A 83 16.38 -1.11 7.19
CA TRP A 83 16.97 -2.46 7.19
C TRP A 83 15.90 -3.57 7.06
N PRO A 84 16.29 -4.81 6.74
CA PRO A 84 15.32 -5.92 6.67
C PRO A 84 14.57 -6.12 7.98
N ALA A 85 13.25 -6.18 7.91
CA ALA A 85 12.37 -6.55 9.02
C ALA A 85 11.48 -7.71 8.60
N VAL A 86 11.26 -8.67 9.50
CA VAL A 86 10.35 -9.79 9.29
C VAL A 86 8.94 -9.33 9.64
N VAL A 87 7.99 -9.52 8.73
CA VAL A 87 6.63 -8.95 8.84
C VAL A 87 5.51 -9.97 8.76
N TRP A 88 5.83 -11.19 8.32
CA TRP A 88 4.89 -12.30 8.33
C TRP A 88 5.64 -13.64 8.30
N LYS A 89 5.03 -14.67 8.89
CA LYS A 89 5.54 -16.04 8.89
C LYS A 89 4.43 -16.95 8.39
N CYS A 90 4.70 -17.71 7.34
CA CYS A 90 3.80 -18.75 6.88
C CYS A 90 3.65 -19.83 7.95
N ARG A 91 2.41 -20.15 8.31
CA ARG A 91 2.11 -21.18 9.31
C ARG A 91 2.50 -22.57 8.82
N GLU A 92 2.29 -22.85 7.54
CA GLU A 92 2.45 -24.15 6.90
C GLU A 92 3.92 -24.51 6.65
N THR A 93 4.70 -23.56 6.14
CA THR A 93 6.09 -23.81 5.70
C THR A 93 7.14 -23.24 6.64
N ARG A 94 6.73 -22.41 7.61
CA ARG A 94 7.60 -21.62 8.48
C ARG A 94 8.42 -20.55 7.75
N ALA A 95 8.28 -20.43 6.42
CA ALA A 95 8.95 -19.38 5.64
C ALA A 95 8.52 -17.99 6.10
N VAL A 96 9.46 -17.04 6.03
CA VAL A 96 9.23 -15.66 6.48
C VAL A 96 9.21 -14.69 5.31
N LEU A 97 8.31 -13.72 5.41
CA LEU A 97 8.26 -12.56 4.54
C LEU A 97 8.98 -11.40 5.23
N LEU A 98 9.95 -10.83 4.54
CA LEU A 98 10.71 -9.68 4.95
C LEU A 98 10.40 -8.48 4.05
N ARG A 99 10.64 -7.29 4.60
CA ARG A 99 10.61 -6.03 3.86
C ARG A 99 11.81 -5.16 4.17
N SER A 100 12.24 -4.34 3.21
CA SER A 100 13.30 -3.35 3.37
C SER A 100 13.21 -2.25 2.31
N SER A 101 14.13 -1.28 2.37
CA SER A 101 14.52 -0.46 1.21
C SER A 101 15.62 -1.13 0.39
N GLN A 102 15.97 -0.53 -0.75
CA GLN A 102 17.15 -0.96 -1.50
C GLN A 102 18.45 -0.87 -0.67
N PRO A 103 19.44 -1.74 -0.95
CA PRO A 103 20.79 -1.60 -0.43
C PRO A 103 21.58 -0.50 -1.18
N ARG A 104 22.62 0.05 -0.56
CA ARG A 104 23.47 1.13 -1.09
C ARG A 104 24.84 0.61 -1.51
N LEU A 105 24.84 -0.27 -2.51
CA LEU A 105 26.08 -0.81 -3.09
C LEU A 105 26.85 0.26 -3.88
N SER A 106 26.14 1.25 -4.44
CA SER A 106 26.71 2.19 -5.42
C SER A 106 27.32 1.47 -6.65
N ILE A 107 28.01 2.23 -7.50
CA ILE A 107 28.75 1.69 -8.64
C ILE A 107 29.98 0.87 -8.21
N PHE A 108 30.49 1.11 -6.99
CA PHE A 108 31.68 0.44 -6.46
C PHE A 108 31.40 -0.97 -5.90
N GLY A 109 30.13 -1.35 -5.72
CA GLY A 109 29.79 -2.67 -5.20
C GLY A 109 30.08 -2.84 -3.70
N TRP A 110 29.84 -1.79 -2.90
CA TRP A 110 30.03 -1.84 -1.46
C TRP A 110 29.23 -2.98 -0.83
N ARG A 111 29.82 -3.58 0.21
CA ARG A 111 29.28 -4.71 0.95
C ARG A 111 29.08 -4.34 2.41
N ASN A 112 28.24 -5.08 3.11
CA ASN A 112 28.00 -4.86 4.52
C ASN A 112 27.74 -6.18 5.25
N ASN A 113 28.60 -6.49 6.22
CA ASN A 113 28.54 -7.74 6.96
C ASN A 113 27.25 -7.88 7.80
N ALA A 114 26.71 -6.77 8.33
CA ALA A 114 25.47 -6.81 9.11
C ALA A 114 24.25 -7.10 8.22
N ASP A 115 24.20 -6.52 7.01
CA ASP A 115 23.17 -6.82 6.02
C ASP A 115 23.29 -8.27 5.52
N GLU A 116 24.49 -8.74 5.17
CA GLU A 116 24.72 -10.13 4.74
C GLU A 116 24.36 -11.14 5.85
N LYS A 117 24.69 -10.85 7.11
CA LYS A 117 24.33 -11.64 8.30
C LYS A 117 22.81 -11.79 8.46
N PHE A 118 22.02 -10.79 8.08
CA PHE A 118 20.55 -10.88 8.13
C PHE A 118 20.04 -12.03 7.25
N PHE A 119 20.57 -12.15 6.04
CA PHE A 119 20.17 -13.21 5.11
C PHE A 119 20.64 -14.57 5.61
N GLU A 120 21.89 -14.66 6.08
CA GLU A 120 22.45 -15.89 6.65
C GLU A 120 21.57 -16.44 7.80
N LEU A 121 21.17 -15.59 8.74
CA LEU A 121 20.34 -16.01 9.87
C LEU A 121 18.94 -16.49 9.44
N VAL A 122 18.36 -15.87 8.41
CA VAL A 122 17.07 -16.32 7.85
C VAL A 122 17.23 -17.66 7.11
N HIS A 123 18.34 -17.85 6.38
CA HIS A 123 18.65 -19.14 5.74
C HIS A 123 18.82 -20.24 6.78
N ASN A 124 19.60 -20.00 7.83
CA ASN A 124 19.84 -20.97 8.92
C ASN A 124 18.53 -21.36 9.61
N TYR A 125 17.65 -20.39 9.88
CA TYR A 125 16.31 -20.67 10.40
C TYR A 125 15.50 -21.54 9.43
N LEU A 126 15.39 -21.13 8.16
CA LEU A 126 14.57 -21.86 7.19
C LEU A 126 15.12 -23.27 6.91
N ASP A 127 16.44 -23.48 6.97
CA ASP A 127 17.06 -24.78 6.75
C ASP A 127 16.62 -25.83 7.79
N SER A 128 16.14 -25.41 8.95
CA SER A 128 15.54 -26.32 9.94
C SER A 128 14.19 -26.90 9.49
N TYR A 129 13.55 -26.30 8.47
CA TYR A 129 12.18 -26.65 8.04
C TYR A 129 12.08 -26.96 6.53
N SER A 130 12.84 -26.25 5.70
CA SER A 130 12.90 -26.41 4.24
C SER A 130 14.36 -26.27 3.77
N PRO A 131 15.21 -27.29 4.02
CA PRO A 131 16.64 -27.26 3.70
C PRO A 131 16.94 -26.93 2.24
N GLY A 132 17.98 -26.10 2.03
CA GLY A 132 18.54 -25.86 0.70
C GLY A 132 17.66 -25.02 -0.22
N LYS A 133 16.58 -24.42 0.29
CA LYS A 133 15.79 -23.45 -0.48
C LYS A 133 16.48 -22.10 -0.52
N ASP A 134 16.52 -21.51 -1.71
CA ASP A 134 16.94 -20.12 -1.89
C ASP A 134 15.87 -19.16 -1.37
N MET A 135 16.30 -18.00 -0.88
CA MET A 135 15.41 -16.87 -0.62
C MET A 135 15.09 -16.16 -1.93
N LEU A 136 13.84 -15.76 -2.12
CA LEU A 136 13.45 -14.91 -3.24
C LEU A 136 13.52 -13.44 -2.83
N ILE A 137 14.26 -12.63 -3.56
CA ILE A 137 14.26 -11.17 -3.46
C ILE A 137 13.35 -10.63 -4.57
N MET A 138 12.23 -10.04 -4.19
CA MET A 138 11.31 -9.38 -5.11
C MET A 138 11.61 -7.88 -5.12
N ASP A 139 12.38 -7.42 -6.09
CA ASP A 139 12.56 -5.99 -6.32
C ASP A 139 11.38 -5.48 -7.15
N ALA A 140 10.58 -4.60 -6.54
CA ALA A 140 9.37 -4.09 -7.18
C ALA A 140 9.64 -3.23 -8.43
N ARG A 141 10.90 -2.89 -8.71
CA ARG A 141 11.30 -2.07 -9.86
C ARG A 141 11.54 -2.93 -11.10
N SER A 142 11.68 -2.27 -12.24
CA SER A 142 12.31 -2.89 -13.40
C SER A 142 13.83 -2.95 -13.19
N TYR A 143 14.49 -3.91 -13.84
CA TYR A 143 15.95 -4.01 -13.82
C TYR A 143 16.63 -2.68 -14.20
N ALA A 144 16.14 -2.01 -15.26
CA ALA A 144 16.66 -0.71 -15.70
C ALA A 144 16.53 0.37 -14.62
N ALA A 145 15.39 0.44 -13.92
CA ALA A 145 15.21 1.39 -12.84
C ALA A 145 16.09 1.07 -11.63
N ALA A 146 16.29 -0.21 -11.30
CA ALA A 146 17.20 -0.63 -10.23
C ALA A 146 18.66 -0.25 -10.55
N TRP A 147 19.09 -0.45 -11.78
CA TRP A 147 20.41 -0.02 -12.26
C TRP A 147 20.58 1.50 -12.22
N ALA A 148 19.56 2.26 -12.65
CA ALA A 148 19.58 3.72 -12.56
C ALA A 148 19.70 4.20 -11.09
N ASN A 149 19.09 3.50 -10.14
CA ASN A 149 19.28 3.78 -8.71
C ASN A 149 20.68 3.40 -8.23
N ARG A 150 21.25 2.29 -8.71
CA ARG A 150 22.64 1.90 -8.42
C ARG A 150 23.63 2.99 -8.81
N ALA A 151 23.45 3.58 -9.99
CA ALA A 151 24.25 4.71 -10.46
C ALA A 151 24.12 5.96 -9.55
N LYS A 152 23.02 6.09 -8.80
CA LYS A 152 22.76 7.17 -7.83
C LYS A 152 23.12 6.80 -6.38
N GLY A 153 23.87 5.72 -6.17
CA GLY A 153 24.31 5.28 -4.84
C GLY A 153 23.32 4.36 -4.10
N GLY A 154 22.22 3.95 -4.73
CA GLY A 154 21.38 2.84 -4.29
C GLY A 154 21.90 1.50 -4.81
N GLY A 155 21.01 0.60 -5.18
CA GLY A 155 21.40 -0.69 -5.73
C GLY A 155 20.38 -1.80 -5.58
N PHE A 156 20.89 -3.02 -5.68
CA PHE A 156 20.20 -4.29 -5.53
C PHE A 156 21.25 -5.35 -5.17
N GLU A 157 20.80 -6.42 -4.51
CA GLU A 157 21.60 -7.52 -4.01
C GLU A 157 22.24 -8.32 -5.16
N HIS A 158 23.51 -8.68 -5.00
CA HIS A 158 24.24 -9.50 -5.98
C HIS A 158 24.40 -10.93 -5.46
N PRO A 159 24.06 -11.98 -6.24
CA PRO A 159 24.10 -13.38 -5.77
C PRO A 159 25.46 -13.86 -5.25
N GLU A 160 26.57 -13.22 -5.66
CA GLU A 160 27.92 -13.54 -5.18
C GLU A 160 28.11 -13.22 -3.69
N TYR A 161 27.44 -12.17 -3.18
CA TYR A 161 27.55 -11.73 -1.78
C TYR A 161 26.33 -12.14 -0.97
N TYR A 162 25.17 -12.18 -1.61
CA TYR A 162 23.92 -12.68 -1.04
C TYR A 162 23.72 -14.11 -1.54
N GLN A 163 24.49 -15.04 -0.99
CA GLN A 163 24.43 -16.44 -1.39
C GLN A 163 23.03 -17.01 -1.15
N ARG A 164 22.63 -18.00 -1.98
CA ARG A 164 21.31 -18.65 -1.90
C ARG A 164 20.15 -17.66 -2.01
N THR A 165 20.33 -16.61 -2.81
CA THR A 165 19.27 -15.67 -3.16
C THR A 165 19.03 -15.66 -4.67
N ARG A 166 17.78 -15.42 -5.05
CA ARG A 166 17.38 -15.17 -6.44
C ARG A 166 16.64 -13.85 -6.50
N VAL A 167 16.89 -13.03 -7.52
CA VAL A 167 16.24 -11.72 -7.67
C VAL A 167 15.21 -11.77 -8.79
N ASP A 168 13.98 -11.39 -8.49
CA ASP A 168 12.91 -11.19 -9.45
C ASP A 168 12.56 -9.70 -9.58
N TRP A 169 12.55 -9.21 -10.81
CA TRP A 169 12.21 -7.83 -11.16
C TRP A 169 10.73 -7.74 -11.50
N LEU A 170 9.95 -7.05 -10.68
CA LEU A 170 8.49 -6.99 -10.86
C LEU A 170 8.04 -5.92 -11.84
N ALA A 171 8.90 -4.95 -12.15
CA ALA A 171 8.61 -3.85 -13.08
C ALA A 171 7.34 -3.03 -12.75
N LEU A 172 6.96 -2.94 -11.48
CA LEU A 172 5.80 -2.14 -11.06
C LEU A 172 6.05 -0.65 -11.26
N PRO A 173 5.02 0.11 -11.68
CA PRO A 173 5.13 1.54 -11.95
C PRO A 173 5.59 2.33 -10.72
N ASN A 174 6.35 3.40 -10.95
CA ASN A 174 6.67 4.36 -9.88
C ASN A 174 5.47 5.27 -9.58
N ILE A 175 5.60 6.10 -8.55
CA ILE A 175 4.52 6.99 -8.09
C ILE A 175 4.02 7.96 -9.17
N HIS A 176 4.88 8.38 -10.11
CA HIS A 176 4.52 9.31 -11.18
C HIS A 176 3.67 8.61 -12.25
N ASN A 177 4.04 7.39 -12.62
CA ASN A 177 3.28 6.58 -13.57
C ASN A 177 1.91 6.21 -12.99
N VAL A 178 1.84 5.85 -11.70
CA VAL A 178 0.58 5.57 -11.01
C VAL A 178 -0.30 6.83 -10.95
N ARG A 179 0.27 7.99 -10.61
CA ARG A 179 -0.45 9.28 -10.61
C ARG A 179 -1.01 9.60 -11.99
N TYR A 180 -0.18 9.49 -13.04
CA TYR A 180 -0.61 9.76 -14.42
C TYR A 180 -1.73 8.82 -14.84
N SER A 181 -1.57 7.52 -14.63
CA SER A 181 -2.60 6.50 -14.93
C SER A 181 -3.93 6.80 -14.25
N PHE A 182 -3.90 7.18 -12.97
CA PHE A 182 -5.10 7.53 -12.23
C PHE A 182 -5.79 8.80 -12.76
N HIS A 183 -5.02 9.82 -13.14
CA HIS A 183 -5.60 11.01 -13.76
C HIS A 183 -6.30 10.68 -15.08
N GLN A 184 -5.69 9.82 -15.91
CA GLN A 184 -6.31 9.36 -17.16
C GLN A 184 -7.61 8.59 -16.89
N LEU A 185 -7.62 7.71 -15.88
CA LEU A 185 -8.84 7.01 -15.47
C LEU A 185 -9.93 7.97 -15.00
N ARG A 186 -9.61 8.90 -14.09
CA ARG A 186 -10.57 9.89 -13.59
C ARG A 186 -11.12 10.77 -14.72
N ALA A 187 -10.27 11.21 -15.64
CA ALA A 187 -10.69 12.00 -16.79
C ALA A 187 -11.68 11.23 -17.69
N LEU A 188 -11.40 9.94 -17.96
CA LEU A 188 -12.30 9.07 -18.71
C LEU A 188 -13.64 8.89 -18.00
N LEU A 189 -13.62 8.56 -16.70
CA LEU A 189 -14.83 8.29 -15.91
C LEU A 189 -15.71 9.53 -15.69
N CYS A 190 -15.10 10.72 -15.63
CA CYS A 190 -15.81 11.99 -15.48
C CYS A 190 -16.23 12.59 -16.84
N SER A 191 -15.89 11.95 -17.95
CA SER A 191 -16.34 12.41 -19.27
C SER A 191 -17.82 12.06 -19.51
N ASN A 192 -18.49 12.90 -20.30
CA ASN A 192 -19.87 12.69 -20.78
C ASN A 192 -19.93 11.75 -22.01
N GLN A 193 -18.87 10.98 -22.30
CA GLN A 193 -18.85 10.07 -23.44
C GLN A 193 -19.73 8.83 -23.20
N ASN A 194 -20.28 8.26 -24.28
CA ASN A 194 -21.00 6.99 -24.21
C ASN A 194 -20.08 5.89 -23.65
N ARG A 195 -20.43 5.38 -22.47
CA ARG A 195 -19.63 4.43 -21.67
C ARG A 195 -19.83 2.97 -22.09
N THR A 196 -20.21 2.75 -23.34
CA THR A 196 -20.60 1.44 -23.87
C THR A 196 -19.94 1.25 -25.23
N GLY A 197 -19.35 0.07 -25.44
CA GLY A 197 -18.74 -0.33 -26.71
C GLY A 197 -17.21 -0.30 -26.72
N GLU A 198 -16.64 -0.74 -27.83
CA GLU A 198 -15.20 -0.99 -28.00
C GLU A 198 -14.35 0.26 -27.76
N SER A 199 -14.81 1.43 -28.21
CA SER A 199 -14.07 2.69 -28.02
C SER A 199 -13.87 3.05 -26.55
N TYR A 200 -14.82 2.72 -25.67
CA TYR A 200 -14.67 2.95 -24.22
C TYR A 200 -13.67 1.97 -23.62
N LEU A 201 -13.73 0.69 -24.00
CA LEU A 201 -12.81 -0.33 -23.51
C LEU A 201 -11.38 -0.04 -23.93
N SER A 202 -11.15 0.40 -25.17
CA SER A 202 -9.82 0.85 -25.62
C SER A 202 -9.34 2.09 -24.86
N ALA A 203 -10.23 3.04 -24.58
CA ALA A 203 -9.88 4.21 -23.77
C ALA A 203 -9.53 3.80 -22.33
N LEU A 204 -10.30 2.90 -21.72
CA LEU A 204 -10.03 2.36 -20.38
C LEU A 204 -8.69 1.63 -20.33
N GLU A 205 -8.41 0.76 -21.31
CA GLU A 205 -7.13 0.07 -21.44
C GLU A 205 -5.97 1.06 -21.55
N SER A 206 -6.13 2.14 -22.32
CA SER A 206 -5.12 3.18 -22.51
C SER A 206 -4.76 3.94 -21.22
N THR A 207 -5.63 3.93 -20.20
CA THR A 207 -5.32 4.52 -18.88
C THR A 207 -4.24 3.71 -18.16
N GLY A 208 -4.10 2.43 -18.47
CA GLY A 208 -3.20 1.49 -17.79
C GLY A 208 -3.59 1.13 -16.35
N TRP A 209 -4.68 1.69 -15.80
CA TRP A 209 -4.99 1.52 -14.37
C TRP A 209 -5.22 0.06 -13.99
N LEU A 210 -6.12 -0.62 -14.70
CA LEU A 210 -6.43 -2.02 -14.44
C LEU A 210 -5.23 -2.95 -14.70
N ASN A 211 -4.35 -2.61 -15.64
CA ASN A 211 -3.08 -3.32 -15.84
C ASN A 211 -2.18 -3.18 -14.59
N TYR A 212 -2.08 -1.98 -14.02
CA TYR A 212 -1.31 -1.78 -12.79
C TYR A 212 -1.93 -2.48 -11.58
N ILE A 213 -3.26 -2.56 -11.47
CA ILE A 213 -3.93 -3.37 -10.44
C ILE A 213 -3.61 -4.86 -10.62
N LYS A 214 -3.73 -5.37 -11.86
CA LYS A 214 -3.38 -6.74 -12.23
C LYS A 214 -1.94 -7.08 -11.84
N ASP A 215 -0.97 -6.25 -12.24
CA ASP A 215 0.45 -6.51 -11.99
C ASP A 215 0.76 -6.48 -10.50
N LEU A 216 0.13 -5.56 -9.75
CA LEU A 216 0.26 -5.51 -8.30
C LEU A 216 -0.30 -6.76 -7.62
N MET A 217 -1.51 -7.21 -8.02
CA MET A 217 -2.12 -8.43 -7.50
C MET A 217 -1.28 -9.68 -7.86
N ASN A 218 -0.71 -9.74 -9.07
CA ASN A 218 0.19 -10.81 -9.49
C ASN A 218 1.49 -10.84 -8.69
N ALA A 219 2.08 -9.67 -8.40
CA ALA A 219 3.27 -9.58 -7.56
C ALA A 219 3.00 -10.08 -6.14
N ALA A 220 1.89 -9.65 -5.53
CA ALA A 220 1.48 -10.13 -4.21
C ALA A 220 1.16 -11.63 -4.22
N ARG A 221 0.47 -12.13 -5.26
CA ARG A 221 0.20 -13.55 -5.44
C ARG A 221 1.48 -14.36 -5.51
N LYS A 222 2.45 -13.94 -6.33
CA LYS A 222 3.75 -14.60 -6.45
C LYS A 222 4.50 -14.62 -5.11
N CYS A 223 4.43 -13.54 -4.34
CA CYS A 223 5.03 -13.47 -3.01
C CYS A 223 4.44 -14.54 -2.07
N VAL A 224 3.12 -14.61 -1.95
CA VAL A 224 2.46 -15.59 -1.06
C VAL A 224 2.62 -17.03 -1.56
N ASP A 225 2.49 -17.28 -2.86
CA ASP A 225 2.65 -18.63 -3.45
C ASP A 225 4.10 -19.13 -3.36
N THR A 226 5.09 -18.23 -3.29
CA THR A 226 6.49 -18.59 -3.03
C THR A 226 6.71 -19.01 -1.58
N SER A 227 6.05 -18.33 -0.63
CA SER A 227 6.10 -18.69 0.79
C SER A 227 5.25 -19.91 1.13
N ILE A 228 4.20 -20.19 0.36
CA ILE A 228 3.32 -21.35 0.47
C ILE A 228 3.40 -22.12 -0.84
N TYR A 229 4.42 -22.96 -1.03
CA TYR A 229 4.48 -23.85 -2.20
C TYR A 229 3.95 -25.25 -1.82
N PRO A 230 2.67 -25.55 -2.10
CA PRO A 230 2.13 -26.89 -1.91
C PRO A 230 2.75 -27.83 -2.95
N PHE A 231 3.25 -28.98 -2.52
CA PHE A 231 3.67 -30.06 -3.41
C PHE A 231 3.14 -31.40 -2.91
N LEU A 232 2.75 -32.26 -3.86
CA LEU A 232 2.34 -33.61 -3.56
C LEU A 232 3.56 -34.52 -3.52
N THR A 233 3.93 -34.99 -2.33
CA THR A 233 4.90 -36.09 -2.23
C THR A 233 4.17 -37.42 -2.07
N THR A 234 4.76 -38.47 -2.62
CA THR A 234 4.30 -39.84 -2.41
C THR A 234 5.26 -40.48 -1.42
N TYR A 235 4.83 -40.60 -0.17
CA TYR A 235 5.56 -41.38 0.84
C TYR A 235 4.67 -42.54 1.24
N SER A 236 5.00 -43.73 0.73
CA SER A 236 4.11 -44.91 0.70
C SER A 236 2.85 -44.73 -0.15
N LYS A 237 1.89 -45.66 -0.09
CA LYS A 237 0.66 -45.66 -0.92
C LYS A 237 -0.27 -44.46 -0.68
N ASP A 238 0.05 -43.60 0.29
CA ASP A 238 -0.72 -42.41 0.63
C ASP A 238 -0.10 -41.15 0.02
N LYS A 239 -0.93 -40.35 -0.67
CA LYS A 239 -0.54 -38.99 -1.11
C LYS A 239 -0.60 -38.07 0.10
N ILE A 240 0.54 -37.54 0.52
CA ILE A 240 0.63 -36.55 1.60
C ILE A 240 0.83 -35.17 0.97
N PHE A 241 -0.02 -34.22 1.35
CA PHE A 241 0.24 -32.81 1.05
C PHE A 241 1.42 -32.35 1.89
N CYS A 242 2.55 -32.07 1.22
CA CYS A 242 3.68 -31.42 1.83
C CYS A 242 3.71 -29.96 1.40
N PHE A 243 4.19 -29.11 2.30
CA PHE A 243 4.44 -27.71 2.00
C PHE A 243 5.94 -27.49 2.07
N SER A 244 6.51 -26.91 1.02
CA SER A 244 7.84 -26.31 1.09
C SER A 244 7.66 -24.82 0.85
N GLY A 245 8.39 -23.96 1.53
CA GLY A 245 8.28 -22.52 1.36
C GLY A 245 9.64 -21.91 1.13
N GLN A 246 9.68 -20.80 0.40
CA GLN A 246 10.86 -19.95 0.36
C GLN A 246 10.57 -18.69 1.15
N SER A 247 11.52 -18.25 1.97
CA SER A 247 11.48 -16.91 2.53
C SER A 247 11.57 -15.90 1.39
N VAL A 248 10.88 -14.78 1.53
CA VAL A 248 10.80 -13.74 0.51
C VAL A 248 11.21 -12.41 1.13
N LEU A 249 12.13 -11.69 0.50
CA LEU A 249 12.39 -10.29 0.80
C LEU A 249 11.74 -9.42 -0.28
N VAL A 250 10.86 -8.50 0.12
CA VAL A 250 10.29 -7.51 -0.79
C VAL A 250 10.91 -6.14 -0.53
N HIS A 251 11.46 -5.52 -1.56
CA HIS A 251 11.87 -4.12 -1.47
C HIS A 251 11.60 -3.38 -2.79
N CYS A 252 11.80 -2.07 -2.77
CA CYS A 252 11.82 -1.23 -3.95
C CYS A 252 12.97 -0.23 -3.81
N SER A 253 12.80 1.04 -4.20
CA SER A 253 13.78 2.07 -3.84
C SER A 253 13.72 2.37 -2.33
N ASP A 254 12.61 2.95 -1.85
CA ASP A 254 12.51 3.45 -0.48
C ASP A 254 11.85 2.46 0.49
N GLY A 255 11.14 1.45 -0.02
CA GLY A 255 10.53 0.40 0.83
C GLY A 255 9.22 0.77 1.52
N TRP A 256 8.53 1.86 1.10
CA TRP A 256 7.29 2.34 1.73
C TRP A 256 6.06 2.45 0.80
N ASP A 257 6.21 2.24 -0.52
CA ASP A 257 5.11 2.32 -1.50
C ASP A 257 4.77 0.92 -2.03
N ARG A 258 5.39 0.51 -3.14
CA ARG A 258 5.20 -0.82 -3.77
C ARG A 258 5.46 -1.98 -2.81
N THR A 259 6.51 -1.85 -1.98
CA THR A 259 6.82 -2.83 -0.94
C THR A 259 5.65 -3.01 0.02
N THR A 260 5.09 -1.90 0.52
CA THR A 260 3.94 -1.92 1.42
C THR A 260 2.72 -2.55 0.76
N GLN A 261 2.45 -2.23 -0.51
CA GLN A 261 1.34 -2.80 -1.27
C GLN A 261 1.48 -4.33 -1.40
N ILE A 262 2.64 -4.81 -1.87
CA ILE A 262 2.90 -6.24 -2.07
C ILE A 262 2.80 -7.00 -0.74
N VAL A 263 3.47 -6.52 0.30
CA VAL A 263 3.48 -7.17 1.62
C VAL A 263 2.07 -7.25 2.19
N SER A 264 1.32 -6.15 2.14
CA SER A 264 -0.04 -6.11 2.69
C SER A 264 -0.99 -7.06 1.94
N LEU A 265 -0.91 -7.07 0.61
CA LEU A 265 -1.72 -7.95 -0.22
C LEU A 265 -1.33 -9.41 -0.06
N ALA A 266 -0.04 -9.74 0.01
CA ALA A 266 0.43 -11.11 0.24
C ALA A 266 -0.07 -11.65 1.58
N LYS A 267 0.01 -10.85 2.64
CA LYS A 267 -0.55 -11.15 3.97
C LYS A 267 -2.05 -11.42 3.90
N LEU A 268 -2.81 -10.53 3.26
CA LEU A 268 -4.27 -10.67 3.08
C LEU A 268 -4.67 -11.90 2.24
N MET A 269 -3.86 -12.24 1.24
CA MET A 269 -4.06 -13.42 0.40
C MET A 269 -3.74 -14.72 1.15
N GLY A 270 -2.73 -14.72 2.02
CA GLY A 270 -2.22 -15.92 2.68
C GLY A 270 -2.82 -16.24 4.05
N ASP A 271 -3.34 -15.25 4.76
CA ASP A 271 -3.72 -15.37 6.17
C ASP A 271 -5.11 -14.79 6.40
N GLU A 272 -6.05 -15.64 6.80
CA GLU A 272 -7.45 -15.31 7.04
C GLU A 272 -7.66 -14.24 8.11
N TYR A 273 -6.70 -14.09 9.03
CA TYR A 273 -6.78 -13.10 10.08
C TYR A 273 -6.95 -11.68 9.51
N TYR A 274 -6.18 -11.32 8.48
CA TYR A 274 -6.24 -9.98 7.89
C TYR A 274 -7.48 -9.76 7.01
N ARG A 275 -8.32 -10.79 6.83
CA ARG A 275 -9.64 -10.65 6.17
C ARG A 275 -10.76 -10.35 7.17
N THR A 276 -10.46 -10.35 8.47
CA THR A 276 -11.34 -9.84 9.53
C THR A 276 -11.26 -8.31 9.62
N ILE A 277 -12.27 -7.64 10.19
CA ILE A 277 -12.24 -6.18 10.45
C ILE A 277 -11.03 -5.84 11.33
N GLN A 278 -10.85 -6.57 12.42
CA GLN A 278 -9.73 -6.34 13.34
C GLN A 278 -8.37 -6.58 12.66
N GLY A 279 -8.22 -7.69 11.95
CA GLY A 279 -6.96 -8.01 11.29
C GLY A 279 -6.64 -7.04 10.16
N PHE A 280 -7.63 -6.55 9.41
CA PHE A 280 -7.40 -5.56 8.35
C PHE A 280 -7.03 -4.18 8.91
N GLU A 281 -7.63 -3.77 10.03
CA GLU A 281 -7.18 -2.60 10.81
C GLU A 281 -5.70 -2.75 11.22
N GLU A 282 -5.34 -3.88 11.84
CA GLU A 282 -3.99 -4.11 12.34
C GLU A 282 -2.97 -4.23 11.19
N LEU A 283 -3.36 -4.81 10.05
CA LEU A 283 -2.56 -4.83 8.83
C LEU A 283 -2.21 -3.41 8.36
N ILE A 284 -3.19 -2.50 8.33
CA ILE A 284 -2.97 -1.11 7.91
C ILE A 284 -2.11 -0.37 8.94
N ARG A 285 -2.39 -0.54 10.23
CA ARG A 285 -1.60 0.09 11.30
C ARG A 285 -0.14 -0.30 11.23
N LEU A 286 0.15 -1.60 11.10
CA LEU A 286 1.52 -2.11 11.04
C LEU A 286 2.19 -1.77 9.71
N GLU A 287 1.63 -2.25 8.58
CA GLU A 287 2.34 -2.22 7.31
C GLU A 287 2.37 -0.86 6.63
N TRP A 288 1.34 -0.04 6.84
CA TRP A 288 1.21 1.27 6.20
C TRP A 288 1.62 2.40 7.14
N VAL A 289 1.01 2.48 8.31
CA VAL A 289 1.23 3.61 9.23
C VAL A 289 2.57 3.48 9.95
N ALA A 290 2.82 2.37 10.65
CA ALA A 290 4.01 2.18 11.47
C ALA A 290 5.27 2.05 10.61
N PHE A 291 5.21 1.31 9.49
CA PHE A 291 6.30 1.24 8.51
C PHE A 291 6.44 2.50 7.62
N GLY A 292 5.69 3.58 7.88
CA GLY A 292 5.99 4.90 7.33
C GLY A 292 5.70 5.05 5.85
N HIS A 293 4.57 4.51 5.36
CA HIS A 293 4.00 5.00 4.11
C HIS A 293 3.71 6.50 4.27
N LYS A 294 4.19 7.29 3.30
CA LYS A 294 4.14 8.75 3.35
C LYS A 294 2.72 9.28 3.06
N PHE A 295 1.75 9.01 3.93
CA PHE A 295 0.35 9.35 3.69
C PHE A 295 0.14 10.84 3.44
N ALA A 296 0.80 11.73 4.19
CA ALA A 296 0.64 13.16 4.00
C ALA A 296 1.05 13.60 2.59
N ASP A 297 2.24 13.16 2.16
CA ASP A 297 2.77 13.51 0.83
C ASP A 297 1.98 12.84 -0.30
N ARG A 298 1.61 11.57 -0.14
CA ARG A 298 0.91 10.79 -1.16
C ARG A 298 -0.53 11.27 -1.35
N ASN A 299 -1.19 11.67 -0.26
CA ASN A 299 -2.57 12.14 -0.27
C ASN A 299 -2.69 13.66 -0.50
N GLY A 300 -1.58 14.40 -0.55
CA GLY A 300 -1.58 15.83 -0.84
C GLY A 300 -2.15 16.66 0.31
N ILE A 301 -1.86 16.28 1.56
CA ILE A 301 -2.24 17.08 2.73
C ILE A 301 -1.56 18.45 2.62
N ALA A 302 -2.25 19.52 3.03
CA ALA A 302 -1.80 20.89 2.86
C ALA A 302 -0.35 21.10 3.36
N GLY A 303 0.48 21.73 2.53
CA GLY A 303 1.90 21.98 2.84
C GLY A 303 2.87 20.92 2.30
N THR A 304 2.38 19.85 1.67
CA THR A 304 3.22 18.80 1.07
C THR A 304 3.59 19.08 -0.39
N ASN A 305 4.63 18.41 -0.89
CA ASN A 305 5.09 18.56 -2.26
C ASN A 305 4.13 17.89 -3.26
N ASN A 306 3.51 18.67 -4.15
CA ASN A 306 2.60 18.16 -5.18
C ASN A 306 3.23 17.07 -6.08
N ASN A 307 4.56 17.09 -6.27
CA ASN A 307 5.24 16.09 -7.08
C ASN A 307 5.32 14.70 -6.41
N GLU A 308 5.09 14.61 -5.09
CA GLU A 308 5.07 13.37 -4.32
C GLU A 308 3.67 12.71 -4.25
N GLN A 309 2.61 13.41 -4.69
CA GLN A 309 1.24 12.91 -4.63
C GLN A 309 1.07 11.69 -5.54
N SER A 310 0.43 10.63 -5.05
CA SER A 310 0.14 9.44 -5.85
C SER A 310 -0.85 8.53 -5.13
N PRO A 311 -1.84 7.94 -5.81
CA PRO A 311 -2.91 7.14 -5.20
C PRO A 311 -2.44 5.71 -4.84
N ILE A 312 -1.32 5.58 -4.13
CA ILE A 312 -0.69 4.29 -3.78
C ILE A 312 -1.56 3.48 -2.82
N PHE A 313 -2.07 4.11 -1.75
CA PHE A 313 -3.00 3.45 -0.83
C PHE A 313 -4.32 3.10 -1.50
N LEU A 314 -4.82 3.97 -2.39
CA LEU A 314 -6.04 3.73 -3.13
C LEU A 314 -5.90 2.55 -4.11
N GLN A 315 -4.75 2.42 -4.78
CA GLN A 315 -4.42 1.26 -5.61
C GLN A 315 -4.43 -0.05 -4.81
N PHE A 316 -3.95 -0.02 -3.56
CA PHE A 316 -4.05 -1.17 -2.65
C PHE A 316 -5.50 -1.51 -2.32
N LEU A 317 -6.32 -0.52 -1.94
CA LEU A 317 -7.73 -0.73 -1.63
C LEU A 317 -8.52 -1.24 -2.85
N ASP A 318 -8.16 -0.81 -4.06
CA ASP A 318 -8.74 -1.33 -5.31
C ASP A 318 -8.42 -2.81 -5.48
N ALA A 319 -7.17 -3.23 -5.30
CA ALA A 319 -6.80 -4.65 -5.34
C ALA A 319 -7.59 -5.48 -4.30
N VAL A 320 -7.84 -4.93 -3.10
CA VAL A 320 -8.72 -5.57 -2.10
C VAL A 320 -10.17 -5.64 -2.58
N HIS A 321 -10.67 -4.57 -3.20
CA HIS A 321 -12.01 -4.54 -3.81
C HIS A 321 -12.16 -5.59 -4.93
N GLN A 322 -11.15 -5.79 -5.78
CA GLN A 322 -11.17 -6.83 -6.82
C GLN A 322 -11.26 -8.23 -6.20
N MET A 323 -10.49 -8.50 -5.12
CA MET A 323 -10.58 -9.77 -4.39
C MET A 323 -11.95 -9.95 -3.73
N GLN A 324 -12.47 -8.92 -3.06
CA GLN A 324 -13.78 -8.97 -2.42
C GLN A 324 -14.90 -9.19 -3.44
N HIS A 325 -14.75 -8.68 -4.67
CA HIS A 325 -15.69 -8.94 -5.74
C HIS A 325 -15.78 -10.43 -6.10
N GLN A 326 -14.61 -11.05 -6.32
CA GLN A 326 -14.53 -12.45 -6.75
C GLN A 326 -14.82 -13.42 -5.59
N LEU A 327 -14.57 -13.00 -4.35
CA LEU A 327 -14.69 -13.79 -3.14
C LEU A 327 -15.60 -13.10 -2.10
N PRO A 328 -16.91 -13.01 -2.36
CA PRO A 328 -17.84 -12.22 -1.54
C PRO A 328 -18.00 -12.73 -0.10
N THR A 329 -17.62 -13.98 0.18
CA THR A 329 -17.72 -14.63 1.50
C THR A 329 -16.39 -14.65 2.27
N ALA A 330 -15.27 -14.30 1.64
CA ALA A 330 -13.94 -14.44 2.26
C ALA A 330 -13.53 -13.30 3.21
N PHE A 331 -14.26 -12.18 3.20
CA PHE A 331 -13.96 -10.96 3.95
C PHE A 331 -15.07 -10.62 4.94
N GLU A 332 -14.68 -10.34 6.19
CA GLU A 332 -15.62 -9.93 7.23
C GLU A 332 -16.13 -8.51 7.02
N PHE A 333 -15.27 -7.61 6.54
CA PHE A 333 -15.68 -6.25 6.21
C PHE A 333 -16.40 -6.20 4.86
N ASN A 334 -17.48 -5.44 4.80
CA ASN A 334 -18.27 -5.29 3.60
C ASN A 334 -17.74 -4.18 2.68
N ARG A 335 -18.41 -3.99 1.56
CA ARG A 335 -18.04 -2.99 0.54
C ARG A 335 -18.05 -1.54 1.04
N GLN A 336 -18.96 -1.20 1.98
CA GLN A 336 -19.03 0.15 2.57
C GLN A 336 -17.77 0.46 3.38
N TYR A 337 -17.20 -0.53 4.07
CA TYR A 337 -15.94 -0.39 4.79
C TYR A 337 -14.83 0.16 3.89
N LEU A 338 -14.58 -0.50 2.74
CA LEU A 338 -13.52 -0.10 1.81
C LEU A 338 -13.78 1.29 1.19
N ILE A 339 -15.03 1.59 0.82
CA ILE A 339 -15.40 2.91 0.28
C ILE A 339 -15.14 4.00 1.33
N LYS A 340 -15.57 3.79 2.58
CA LYS A 340 -15.36 4.76 3.66
C LYS A 340 -13.89 4.93 4.01
N LEU A 341 -13.13 3.85 4.00
CA LEU A 341 -11.69 3.91 4.21
C LEU A 341 -11.00 4.72 3.10
N ALA A 342 -11.35 4.46 1.83
CA ALA A 342 -10.84 5.22 0.69
C ALA A 342 -11.21 6.70 0.77
N GLN A 343 -12.46 7.04 1.13
CA GLN A 343 -12.89 8.42 1.32
C GLN A 343 -12.11 9.11 2.44
N HIS A 344 -11.99 8.44 3.59
CA HIS A 344 -11.43 9.06 4.78
C HIS A 344 -9.90 9.13 4.80
N ALA A 345 -9.22 8.33 3.96
CA ALA A 345 -7.79 8.50 3.68
C ALA A 345 -7.45 9.91 3.15
N TYR A 346 -8.37 10.55 2.42
CA TYR A 346 -8.17 11.89 1.84
C TYR A 346 -8.97 12.99 2.57
N SER A 347 -9.85 12.64 3.51
CA SER A 347 -10.78 13.60 4.12
C SER A 347 -10.15 14.59 5.10
N GLY A 348 -8.99 14.26 5.68
CA GLY A 348 -8.38 15.01 6.79
C GLY A 348 -9.16 14.93 8.12
N LEU A 349 -10.25 14.15 8.19
CA LEU A 349 -11.12 14.08 9.37
C LEU A 349 -10.50 13.27 10.52
N PHE A 350 -9.73 12.24 10.21
CA PHE A 350 -9.13 11.33 11.18
C PHE A 350 -7.60 11.42 11.14
N GLY A 351 -6.98 11.22 12.30
CA GLY A 351 -5.53 11.27 12.46
C GLY A 351 -4.74 10.12 11.83
N THR A 352 -5.42 9.04 11.47
CA THR A 352 -4.79 7.77 11.04
C THR A 352 -3.90 7.93 9.80
N PHE A 353 -4.24 8.86 8.90
CA PHE A 353 -3.55 9.04 7.62
C PHE A 353 -2.99 10.46 7.43
N LEU A 354 -2.68 11.18 8.52
CA LEU A 354 -2.25 12.58 8.45
C LEU A 354 -0.74 12.79 8.33
N PHE A 355 0.08 11.78 8.62
CA PHE A 355 1.52 11.94 8.79
C PHE A 355 2.31 11.00 7.88
N ASN A 356 3.58 11.32 7.62
CA ASN A 356 4.45 10.51 6.77
C ASN A 356 5.21 9.42 7.55
N SER A 357 5.32 9.54 8.87
CA SER A 357 5.91 8.51 9.72
C SER A 357 5.36 8.53 11.14
N ARG A 358 5.66 7.49 11.91
CA ARG A 358 5.24 7.41 13.30
C ARG A 358 5.90 8.46 14.18
N ARG A 359 7.18 8.74 13.93
CA ARG A 359 7.92 9.85 14.54
C ARG A 359 7.22 11.19 14.36
N GLU A 360 6.81 11.53 13.14
CA GLU A 360 6.11 12.78 12.87
C GLU A 360 4.78 12.86 13.63
N SER A 361 4.02 11.76 13.62
CA SER A 361 2.78 11.65 14.37
C SER A 361 2.98 11.89 15.87
N GLU A 362 4.02 11.30 16.47
CA GLU A 362 4.34 11.48 17.90
C GLU A 362 4.76 12.92 18.22
N MET A 363 5.62 13.53 17.41
CA MET A 363 6.03 14.92 17.60
C MET A 363 4.82 15.88 17.59
N VAL A 364 3.85 15.65 16.70
CA VAL A 364 2.64 16.49 16.64
C VAL A 364 1.70 16.23 17.82
N LYS A 365 1.55 14.97 18.24
CA LYS A 365 0.76 14.62 19.44
C LYS A 365 1.31 15.29 20.69
N GLU A 366 2.63 15.26 20.88
CA GLU A 366 3.31 15.94 21.99
C GLU A 366 3.07 17.45 21.96
N GLN A 367 3.18 18.07 20.78
CA GLN A 367 2.94 19.51 20.61
C GLN A 367 1.48 19.91 20.89
N MET A 368 0.52 19.10 20.46
CA MET A 368 -0.91 19.37 20.66
C MET A 368 -1.40 18.97 22.05
N ASN A 369 -0.65 18.14 22.78
CA ASN A 369 -1.07 17.48 24.01
C ASN A 369 -2.44 16.77 23.86
N GLN A 370 -2.68 16.21 22.67
CA GLN A 370 -3.93 15.53 22.31
C GLN A 370 -3.66 14.41 21.30
N GLU A 371 -4.45 13.35 21.38
CA GLU A 371 -4.41 12.25 20.43
C GLU A 371 -5.44 12.49 19.30
N PRO A 372 -5.00 12.51 18.03
CA PRO A 372 -5.90 12.56 16.90
C PRO A 372 -6.89 11.38 16.88
N ILE A 373 -8.14 11.64 16.51
CA ILE A 373 -9.18 10.62 16.46
C ILE A 373 -8.82 9.57 15.39
N SER A 374 -8.81 8.29 15.80
CA SER A 374 -8.59 7.17 14.89
C SER A 374 -9.83 6.89 14.04
N ILE A 375 -9.64 6.60 12.74
CA ILE A 375 -10.71 6.17 11.84
C ILE A 375 -11.41 4.89 12.32
N TRP A 376 -10.71 4.06 13.10
CA TRP A 376 -11.25 2.80 13.60
C TRP A 376 -12.26 2.99 14.73
N ARG A 377 -12.40 4.21 15.30
CA ARG A 377 -13.60 4.56 16.08
C ARG A 377 -14.88 4.57 15.23
N PHE A 378 -14.73 4.82 13.93
CA PHE A 378 -15.82 4.87 12.97
C PHE A 378 -15.97 3.56 12.18
N LEU A 379 -14.87 2.89 11.82
CA LEU A 379 -14.86 1.66 11.01
C LEU A 379 -14.51 0.38 11.77
N GLY A 380 -14.30 0.45 13.09
CA GLY A 380 -13.88 -0.70 13.88
C GLY A 380 -14.98 -1.74 14.12
N LYS A 381 -14.63 -2.77 14.88
CA LYS A 381 -15.48 -3.94 15.20
C LYS A 381 -16.85 -3.61 15.78
N ASP A 382 -17.00 -2.46 16.44
CA ASP A 382 -18.26 -2.05 17.09
C ASP A 382 -19.29 -1.49 16.08
N ASN A 383 -18.88 -1.28 14.82
CA ASN A 383 -19.77 -0.82 13.76
C ASN A 383 -20.32 -2.01 12.95
N GLU A 384 -21.45 -2.54 13.37
CA GLU A 384 -22.11 -3.67 12.68
C GLU A 384 -22.46 -3.38 11.21
N ARG A 385 -22.61 -2.10 10.82
CA ARG A 385 -22.95 -1.72 9.44
C ARG A 385 -21.82 -1.96 8.45
N VAL A 386 -20.59 -2.16 8.93
CA VAL A 386 -19.45 -2.46 8.08
C VAL A 386 -19.12 -3.95 8.04
N VAL A 387 -19.86 -4.78 8.77
CA VAL A 387 -19.75 -6.24 8.75
C VAL A 387 -20.52 -6.81 7.55
N SER A 388 -19.96 -7.83 6.92
CA SER A 388 -20.54 -8.58 5.81
C SER A 388 -21.40 -9.71 6.35
N SER A 389 -22.68 -9.75 5.96
CA SER A 389 -23.58 -10.87 6.30
C SER A 389 -23.23 -12.17 5.57
N LEU A 390 -22.35 -12.10 4.57
CA LEU A 390 -21.91 -13.25 3.77
C LEU A 390 -20.61 -13.86 4.29
N TYR A 391 -19.98 -13.27 5.31
CA TYR A 391 -18.68 -13.70 5.78
C TYR A 391 -18.71 -15.15 6.28
N ASP A 392 -17.89 -15.99 5.66
CA ASP A 392 -17.72 -17.38 6.02
C ASP A 392 -16.35 -17.57 6.69
N LYS A 393 -16.38 -17.67 8.03
CA LYS A 393 -15.20 -17.92 8.86
C LYS A 393 -14.49 -19.26 8.59
N THR A 394 -15.10 -20.17 7.82
CA THR A 394 -14.48 -21.44 7.44
C THR A 394 -13.49 -21.30 6.28
N ILE A 395 -13.49 -20.16 5.58
CA ILE A 395 -12.53 -19.86 4.50
C ILE A 395 -11.19 -19.41 5.12
N VAL A 396 -10.38 -20.40 5.47
CA VAL A 396 -9.06 -20.22 6.11
C VAL A 396 -7.90 -20.36 5.11
N GLY A 397 -6.75 -19.79 5.44
CA GLY A 397 -5.52 -19.88 4.68
C GLY A 397 -5.54 -19.10 3.36
N ARG A 398 -4.75 -19.61 2.41
CA ARG A 398 -4.51 -18.98 1.10
C ARG A 398 -5.80 -18.90 0.27
N ILE A 399 -6.15 -17.66 -0.10
CA ILE A 399 -6.98 -17.20 -1.25
C ILE A 399 -7.12 -18.12 -2.45
N ASN A 400 -8.08 -18.01 -3.36
CA ASN A 400 -7.80 -18.25 -4.79
C ASN A 400 -8.71 -17.36 -5.62
N PHE A 401 -8.15 -16.63 -6.58
CA PHE A 401 -8.87 -15.64 -7.40
C PHE A 401 -8.09 -15.41 -8.69
N ASP A 402 -8.78 -14.89 -9.70
CA ASP A 402 -8.24 -14.61 -11.02
C ASP A 402 -7.69 -13.17 -11.12
N THR A 403 -6.69 -12.99 -11.96
CA THR A 403 -6.08 -11.70 -12.34
C THR A 403 -6.08 -11.50 -13.86
N GLU A 404 -6.80 -12.31 -14.61
CA GLU A 404 -7.09 -12.02 -16.00
C GLU A 404 -7.80 -10.67 -16.11
N MET A 405 -7.45 -9.90 -17.14
CA MET A 405 -7.99 -8.55 -17.33
C MET A 405 -9.52 -8.55 -17.46
N SER A 406 -10.08 -9.62 -18.02
CA SER A 406 -11.51 -9.88 -18.16
C SER A 406 -12.27 -9.95 -16.82
N THR A 407 -11.57 -10.23 -15.73
CA THR A 407 -12.17 -10.36 -14.39
C THR A 407 -12.09 -9.08 -13.56
N LEU A 408 -11.31 -8.09 -14.01
CA LEU A 408 -11.13 -6.81 -13.33
C LEU A 408 -12.15 -5.80 -13.80
N ARG A 409 -12.59 -4.93 -12.89
CA ARG A 409 -13.61 -3.90 -13.16
C ARG A 409 -13.25 -2.56 -12.53
N GLU A 410 -13.75 -1.46 -13.08
CA GLU A 410 -13.55 -0.16 -12.44
C GLU A 410 -14.24 -0.08 -11.08
N TRP A 411 -13.59 0.54 -10.09
CA TRP A 411 -14.20 0.82 -8.80
C TRP A 411 -14.99 2.14 -8.84
N ILE A 412 -16.09 2.12 -9.58
CA ILE A 412 -16.88 3.30 -9.96
C ILE A 412 -17.34 4.11 -8.74
N GLU A 413 -17.69 3.46 -7.64
CA GLU A 413 -18.25 4.13 -6.46
C GLU A 413 -17.24 4.95 -5.66
N VAL A 414 -15.95 4.78 -5.94
CA VAL A 414 -14.87 5.61 -5.42
C VAL A 414 -14.35 6.55 -6.51
N TYR A 415 -14.23 6.07 -7.75
CA TYR A 415 -13.60 6.85 -8.82
C TYR A 415 -14.55 7.73 -9.62
N ARG A 416 -15.86 7.64 -9.43
CA ARG A 416 -16.83 8.55 -10.04
C ARG A 416 -17.22 9.66 -9.06
N ASP A 417 -17.34 10.88 -9.57
CA ASP A 417 -17.97 11.96 -8.81
C ASP A 417 -19.47 11.69 -8.65
N ARG A 418 -19.96 11.66 -7.41
CA ARG A 418 -21.39 11.47 -7.12
C ARG A 418 -22.26 12.63 -7.62
N ALA A 419 -21.66 13.80 -7.87
CA ALA A 419 -22.37 14.96 -8.41
C ALA A 419 -23.07 14.69 -9.75
N PHE A 420 -22.58 13.72 -10.54
CA PHE A 420 -23.19 13.37 -11.84
C PHE A 420 -24.36 12.39 -11.75
N ASP A 421 -24.58 11.73 -10.60
CA ASP A 421 -25.73 10.84 -10.43
C ASP A 421 -27.01 11.64 -10.10
N ASP A 422 -26.87 12.78 -9.40
CA ASP A 422 -28.00 13.67 -9.08
C ASP A 422 -28.61 14.35 -10.32
N ASP A 423 -27.81 14.63 -11.35
CA ASP A 423 -28.29 15.17 -12.63
C ASP A 423 -29.05 14.12 -13.47
N ILE A 424 -28.79 12.83 -13.29
CA ILE A 424 -29.52 11.76 -13.98
C ILE A 424 -30.86 11.48 -13.28
N VAL A 425 -30.92 11.66 -11.96
CA VAL A 425 -32.18 11.53 -11.20
C VAL A 425 -33.06 12.76 -11.37
N SER A 426 -32.49 13.98 -11.40
CA SER A 426 -33.24 15.22 -11.65
C SER A 426 -33.84 15.24 -13.06
N ASN A 427 -33.08 14.84 -14.09
CA ASN A 427 -33.56 14.77 -15.47
C ASN A 427 -34.59 13.66 -15.74
N ARG A 428 -34.75 12.66 -14.86
CA ARG A 428 -35.84 11.67 -14.96
C ARG A 428 -37.13 12.14 -14.31
N LEU A 429 -37.07 13.11 -13.40
CA LEU A 429 -38.23 13.61 -12.66
C LEU A 429 -38.79 14.92 -13.22
N SER A 430 -38.06 15.62 -14.09
CA SER A 430 -38.55 16.78 -14.82
C SER A 430 -38.59 16.51 -16.31
N HIS A 431 -39.76 16.16 -16.86
CA HIS A 431 -40.34 16.77 -18.08
C HIS A 431 -41.61 16.02 -18.53
N PRO A 432 -42.82 16.60 -18.35
CA PRO A 432 -43.80 16.63 -19.43
C PRO A 432 -43.32 17.62 -20.50
N ASN A 433 -43.50 17.25 -21.77
CA ASN A 433 -43.18 18.02 -22.98
C ASN A 433 -43.42 19.53 -22.85
N VAL A 434 -42.36 20.32 -22.95
CA VAL A 434 -42.44 21.73 -23.34
C VAL A 434 -41.34 22.00 -24.37
N ASN A 435 -41.73 22.38 -25.59
CA ASN A 435 -40.81 22.74 -26.67
C ASN A 435 -40.01 24.00 -26.29
N PRO A 436 -38.69 24.05 -26.54
CA PRO A 436 -37.90 25.25 -26.30
C PRO A 436 -38.15 26.32 -27.38
N PRO A 437 -38.12 27.62 -27.03
CA PRO A 437 -38.25 28.72 -28.00
C PRO A 437 -36.94 28.93 -28.80
N PRO A 438 -37.00 29.61 -29.97
CA PRO A 438 -35.84 29.73 -30.84
C PRO A 438 -34.80 30.75 -30.33
N LEU A 439 -33.52 30.38 -30.47
CA LEU A 439 -32.35 31.17 -30.10
C LEU A 439 -32.20 32.44 -30.94
N GLN A 440 -32.14 33.61 -30.28
CA GLN A 440 -31.71 34.87 -30.89
C GLN A 440 -30.17 34.95 -30.96
N LYS A 441 -29.64 35.32 -32.12
CA LYS A 441 -28.23 35.68 -32.32
C LYS A 441 -27.97 37.11 -31.86
N SER A 442 -27.00 37.33 -30.98
CA SER A 442 -26.42 38.65 -30.74
C SER A 442 -25.32 38.95 -31.78
N LYS A 443 -25.52 40.03 -32.56
CA LYS A 443 -24.48 40.68 -33.37
C LYS A 443 -24.00 41.92 -32.62
N SER A 444 -22.69 42.05 -32.42
CA SER A 444 -21.96 43.31 -32.65
C SER A 444 -20.45 43.05 -32.61
N SER A 445 -19.88 43.13 -33.80
CA SER A 445 -18.48 43.20 -34.20
C SER A 445 -17.86 44.57 -33.92
N GLU A 446 -16.51 44.63 -33.88
CA GLU A 446 -15.59 45.67 -34.42
C GLU A 446 -14.32 45.77 -33.54
N SER A 447 -13.22 45.12 -33.91
CA SER A 447 -12.13 45.61 -34.78
C SER A 447 -11.18 46.62 -34.12
N ILE A 448 -10.00 46.16 -33.69
CA ILE A 448 -8.75 46.94 -33.71
C ILE A 448 -7.62 45.98 -34.12
N ASN A 449 -7.23 46.05 -35.38
CA ASN A 449 -5.90 45.66 -35.85
C ASN A 449 -5.18 46.97 -36.18
N SER A 450 -4.10 47.30 -35.47
CA SER A 450 -2.97 48.01 -36.06
C SER A 450 -1.76 47.99 -35.12
N ILE A 451 -0.59 47.87 -35.75
CA ILE A 451 0.76 48.07 -35.23
C ILE A 451 1.36 46.86 -34.51
N THR A 452 2.04 46.01 -35.29
CA THR A 452 3.52 45.87 -35.22
C THR A 452 4.00 44.97 -36.36
N ASN A 453 4.70 45.58 -37.32
CA ASN A 453 5.65 44.92 -38.21
C ASN A 453 6.67 45.98 -38.61
N ILE A 454 7.79 46.07 -37.90
CA ILE A 454 9.04 46.68 -38.39
C ILE A 454 10.23 45.90 -37.80
N ASP A 455 10.93 45.27 -38.73
CA ASP A 455 12.37 44.99 -38.86
C ASP A 455 13.12 43.94 -38.03
N ALA A 456 13.66 43.00 -38.80
CA ALA A 456 14.84 42.20 -38.53
C ALA A 456 16.12 43.00 -38.85
N ALA A 457 17.14 42.87 -38.00
CA ALA A 457 18.55 42.56 -38.34
C ALA A 457 19.56 43.14 -37.32
N ASN A 458 20.43 42.26 -36.82
CA ASN A 458 21.80 42.49 -36.29
C ASN A 458 21.95 43.47 -35.10
N ILE A 459 22.59 43.08 -34.00
CA ILE A 459 24.05 43.03 -33.87
C ILE A 459 24.45 42.08 -32.73
N SER A 460 25.46 41.26 -33.01
CA SER A 460 26.23 40.40 -32.13
C SER A 460 27.15 41.14 -31.16
N GLY A 461 27.38 40.55 -29.99
CA GLY A 461 28.71 40.54 -29.35
C GLY A 461 28.86 41.30 -28.03
N MET A 462 28.81 40.57 -26.91
CA MET A 462 29.93 40.40 -25.96
C MET A 462 29.63 39.25 -25.00
#